data_AF-A0A7S0TNX9-F1
#
_entry.id   AF-A0A7S0TNX9-F1
#
_cell.length_a   1.000
_cell.length_b   1.000
_cell.length_c   1.000
_cell.angle_alpha   90.00
_cell.angle_beta   90.00
_cell.angle_gamma   90.00
#
_symmetry.space_group_name_H-M   'P 1'
#
loop_
_entity.id
_entity.type
_entity.pdbx_description
1 polymer ?
#
loop_
_entity_poly.entity_id
_entity_poly.type
_entity_poly.pdbx_seq_one_letter_code
_entity_poly.pdbx_strand_id
1 'polypeptide(L)'
;GVLGGAGGGRPAPVKDDVLAALPSVPTEEDEEALKGLPPRPVAQKLYVGPEGGLSNSLVNAFVSGKVRTEEERRVLVAGAKINGKTYDPLYPSSCDWSNFTGAEFKDPDGLPKLDPKQKARGTKWGRPSQFLKRPVVIKDFTYHCIRQTLVGDCSFVSSLAVCASWEHRFQRALISRNIFPQDKNHNPVISPN
;
A
#
# COMPACT_ATOMS: atom_id res chain seq x y z
N GLY A 1 -47.40 -49.02 8.21
CA GLY A 1 -46.05 -48.71 8.71
C GLY A 1 -45.06 -48.99 7.60
N VAL A 2 -43.96 -48.29 7.39
CA VAL A 2 -43.21 -47.35 8.22
C VAL A 2 -42.50 -46.37 7.27
N LEU A 3 -42.44 -45.10 7.66
CA LEU A 3 -41.68 -44.03 7.02
C LEU A 3 -40.17 -44.25 7.23
N GLY A 4 -39.39 -44.36 6.16
CA GLY A 4 -37.92 -44.38 6.20
C GLY A 4 -37.36 -42.96 6.04
N GLY A 5 -36.83 -42.40 7.13
CA GLY A 5 -36.24 -41.06 7.18
C GLY A 5 -34.86 -41.00 6.54
N ALA A 6 -34.65 -39.99 5.69
CA ALA A 6 -33.35 -39.62 5.16
C ALA A 6 -32.58 -38.77 6.19
N GLY A 7 -31.50 -39.33 6.75
CA GLY A 7 -30.57 -38.61 7.61
C GLY A 7 -29.55 -37.81 6.78
N GLY A 8 -29.71 -36.48 6.75
CA GLY A 8 -28.68 -35.58 6.24
C GLY A 8 -27.56 -35.41 7.27
N GLY A 9 -26.36 -35.92 6.95
CA GLY A 9 -25.15 -35.66 7.73
C GLY A 9 -24.67 -34.23 7.50
N ARG A 10 -24.55 -33.44 8.57
CA ARG A 10 -23.85 -32.14 8.54
C ARG A 10 -22.34 -32.37 8.41
N PRO A 11 -21.60 -31.59 7.61
CA PRO A 11 -20.15 -31.59 7.68
C PRO A 11 -19.69 -31.03 9.04
N ALA A 12 -18.67 -31.66 9.63
CA ALA A 12 -18.08 -31.23 10.90
C ALA A 12 -17.48 -29.82 10.80
N PRO A 13 -17.51 -29.01 11.88
CA PRO A 13 -16.89 -27.69 11.88
C PRO A 13 -15.36 -27.83 11.85
N VAL A 14 -14.74 -27.23 10.84
CA VAL A 14 -13.28 -27.07 10.73
C VAL A 14 -12.83 -26.11 11.84
N LYS A 15 -12.06 -26.61 12.82
CA LYS A 15 -11.46 -25.82 13.90
C LYS A 15 -10.07 -25.33 13.46
N ASP A 16 -10.03 -24.46 12.46
CA ASP A 16 -8.80 -23.73 12.12
C ASP A 16 -8.92 -22.33 12.70
N ASP A 17 -8.77 -22.23 14.03
CA ASP A 17 -8.71 -20.95 14.72
C ASP A 17 -7.30 -20.37 14.53
N VAL A 18 -7.06 -19.84 13.32
CA VAL A 18 -5.80 -19.22 12.86
C VAL A 18 -5.26 -18.15 13.82
N LEU A 19 -6.12 -17.58 14.67
CA LEU A 19 -5.73 -16.63 15.72
C LEU A 19 -4.91 -17.27 16.84
N ALA A 20 -5.09 -18.56 17.13
CA ALA A 20 -4.33 -19.27 18.16
C ALA A 20 -2.89 -19.59 17.75
N ALA A 21 -2.58 -19.52 16.44
CA ALA A 21 -1.24 -19.74 15.90
C ALA A 21 -0.43 -18.44 15.75
N LEU A 22 -1.00 -17.28 16.10
CA LEU A 22 -0.27 -16.03 16.05
C LEU A 22 0.70 -15.94 17.24
N PRO A 23 1.94 -15.48 17.01
CA PRO A 23 2.87 -15.23 18.10
C PRO A 23 2.29 -14.17 19.03
N SER A 24 2.53 -14.32 20.34
CA SER A 24 2.15 -13.32 21.33
C SER A 24 2.77 -11.98 21.01
N VAL A 25 2.03 -10.90 21.26
CA VAL A 25 2.54 -9.52 21.10
C VAL A 25 3.80 -9.37 21.96
N PRO A 26 4.94 -8.92 21.39
CA PRO A 26 6.17 -8.73 22.14
C PRO A 26 5.94 -7.79 23.33
N THR A 27 6.54 -8.14 24.46
CA THR A 27 6.50 -7.31 25.66
C THR A 27 7.63 -6.28 25.66
N GLU A 28 7.53 -5.25 26.51
CA GLU A 28 8.59 -4.23 26.67
C GLU A 28 9.94 -4.86 27.04
N GLU A 29 9.93 -6.00 27.75
CA GLU A 29 11.14 -6.77 28.08
C GLU A 29 11.76 -7.44 26.84
N ASP A 30 10.94 -7.89 25.88
CA ASP A 30 11.41 -8.44 24.61
C ASP A 30 12.02 -7.36 23.70
N GLU A 31 11.49 -6.13 23.75
CA GLU A 31 12.04 -4.99 23.02
C GLU A 31 13.39 -4.52 23.60
N GLU A 32 13.55 -4.55 24.92
CA GLU A 32 14.81 -4.20 25.59
C GLU A 32 15.90 -5.26 25.29
N ALA A 33 15.52 -6.55 25.25
CA ALA A 33 16.42 -7.64 24.88
C ALA A 33 16.91 -7.56 23.42
N LEU A 34 16.14 -6.93 22.53
CA LEU A 34 16.50 -6.73 21.11
C LEU A 34 17.53 -5.60 20.90
N LYS A 35 17.67 -4.65 21.83
CA LYS A 35 18.59 -3.50 21.70
C LYS A 35 20.07 -3.88 21.86
N GLY A 36 20.38 -5.03 22.47
CA GLY A 36 21.74 -5.50 22.74
C GLY A 36 22.28 -6.57 21.81
N LEU A 37 21.47 -7.11 20.89
CA LEU A 37 21.90 -8.18 19.98
C LEU A 37 22.59 -7.59 18.73
N PRO A 38 23.70 -8.21 18.25
CA PRO A 38 24.23 -7.87 16.93
C PRO A 38 23.13 -8.11 15.88
N PRO A 39 23.09 -7.33 14.77
CA PRO A 39 22.08 -7.52 13.73
C PRO A 39 22.11 -8.98 13.30
N ARG A 40 21.03 -9.71 13.60
CA ARG A 40 20.88 -11.12 13.25
C ARG A 40 21.17 -11.26 11.75
N PRO A 41 22.01 -12.21 11.32
CA PRO A 41 22.14 -12.49 9.89
C PRO A 41 20.73 -12.75 9.38
N VAL A 42 20.26 -11.89 8.49
CA VAL A 42 18.90 -11.94 7.97
C VAL A 42 18.76 -13.33 7.36
N ALA A 43 17.89 -14.16 7.93
CA ALA A 43 17.50 -15.41 7.31
C ALA A 43 16.80 -15.06 5.98
N GLN A 44 17.61 -14.92 4.93
CA GLN A 44 17.19 -14.77 3.56
C GLN A 44 16.52 -16.08 3.16
N LYS A 45 15.21 -16.14 3.32
CA LYS A 45 14.34 -16.91 2.44
C LYS A 45 12.92 -16.36 2.53
N LEU A 46 12.77 -15.14 2.03
CA LEU A 46 11.49 -14.70 1.49
C LEU A 46 11.39 -15.29 0.07
N TYR A 47 10.24 -15.90 -0.23
CA TYR A 47 9.86 -16.61 -1.46
C TYR A 47 10.75 -16.34 -2.70
N VAL A 48 11.41 -17.39 -3.19
CA VAL A 48 12.16 -17.40 -4.45
C VAL A 48 11.21 -17.86 -5.54
N GLY A 49 10.75 -16.93 -6.38
CA GLY A 49 10.00 -17.28 -7.58
C GLY A 49 10.87 -18.08 -8.57
N PRO A 50 10.25 -18.77 -9.55
CA PRO A 50 10.93 -19.71 -10.44
C PRO A 50 12.03 -19.12 -11.34
N GLU A 51 12.20 -17.80 -11.38
CA GLU A 51 13.18 -17.09 -12.23
C GLU A 51 14.31 -16.41 -11.42
N GLY A 52 14.65 -16.91 -10.23
CA GLY A 52 15.97 -16.62 -9.63
C GLY A 52 16.29 -15.14 -9.43
N GLY A 53 15.39 -14.40 -8.78
CA GLY A 53 15.66 -13.03 -8.35
C GLY A 53 14.37 -12.31 -8.00
N LEU A 54 14.18 -11.93 -6.73
CA LEU A 54 13.18 -10.92 -6.41
C LEU A 54 13.64 -9.63 -7.10
N SER A 55 12.90 -9.20 -8.13
CA SER A 55 12.92 -7.80 -8.54
C SER A 55 12.90 -6.96 -7.26
N ASN A 56 13.81 -5.99 -7.13
CA ASN A 56 13.89 -5.09 -5.97
C ASN A 56 12.69 -4.12 -5.89
N SER A 57 11.57 -4.51 -6.49
CA SER A 57 10.34 -3.79 -6.70
C SER A 57 9.28 -4.85 -7.03
N LEU A 58 8.33 -5.11 -6.13
CA LEU A 58 7.13 -5.93 -6.43
C LEU A 58 6.38 -5.38 -7.66
N VAL A 59 6.60 -4.10 -7.95
CA VAL A 59 6.03 -3.29 -9.02
C VAL A 59 6.42 -3.77 -10.39
N ASN A 60 7.66 -4.23 -10.62
CA ASN A 60 7.98 -4.78 -11.94
C ASN A 60 7.06 -5.97 -12.23
N ALA A 61 6.74 -6.84 -11.27
CA ALA A 61 5.79 -7.93 -11.53
C ALA A 61 4.34 -7.44 -11.81
N PHE A 62 3.88 -6.35 -11.18
CA PHE A 62 2.53 -5.79 -11.37
C PHE A 62 2.39 -4.90 -12.62
N VAL A 63 3.40 -4.08 -12.89
CA VAL A 63 3.47 -3.08 -13.96
C VAL A 63 4.01 -3.71 -15.24
N SER A 64 5.10 -4.49 -15.18
CA SER A 64 5.63 -5.23 -16.36
C SER A 64 4.91 -6.56 -16.63
N GLY A 65 3.69 -6.72 -16.09
CA GLY A 65 2.88 -7.92 -16.28
C GLY A 65 2.74 -8.30 -17.75
N LYS A 66 2.73 -9.62 -18.01
CA LYS A 66 2.42 -10.25 -19.31
C LYS A 66 1.38 -9.45 -20.09
N VAL A 67 1.49 -9.45 -21.43
CA VAL A 67 0.43 -8.99 -22.33
C VAL A 67 -0.88 -9.63 -21.87
N ARG A 68 -1.78 -8.80 -21.34
CA ARG A 68 -3.05 -9.26 -20.77
C ARG A 68 -3.97 -9.70 -21.90
N THR A 69 -4.74 -10.76 -21.67
CA THR A 69 -5.76 -11.14 -22.65
C THR A 69 -6.87 -10.10 -22.70
N GLU A 70 -7.66 -10.10 -23.78
CA GLU A 70 -8.79 -9.18 -23.91
C GLU A 70 -9.84 -9.43 -22.82
N GLU A 71 -10.00 -10.68 -22.36
CA GLU A 71 -10.86 -11.04 -21.24
C GLU A 71 -10.36 -10.44 -19.93
N GLU A 72 -9.06 -10.55 -19.63
CA GLU A 72 -8.46 -9.95 -18.43
C GLU A 72 -8.63 -8.44 -18.42
N ARG A 73 -8.43 -7.79 -19.59
CA ARG A 73 -8.64 -6.34 -19.73
C ARG A 73 -10.09 -5.97 -19.45
N ARG A 74 -11.07 -6.73 -19.95
CA ARG A 74 -12.49 -6.48 -19.67
C ARG A 74 -12.83 -6.62 -18.19
N VAL A 75 -12.29 -7.63 -17.52
CA VAL A 75 -12.47 -7.83 -16.08
C VAL A 75 -11.89 -6.65 -15.30
N LEU A 76 -10.69 -6.18 -15.66
CA LEU A 76 -10.07 -5.01 -15.02
C LEU A 76 -10.88 -3.74 -15.24
N VAL A 77 -11.36 -3.49 -16.47
CA VAL A 77 -12.21 -2.31 -16.77
C VAL A 77 -13.54 -2.38 -16.02
N ALA A 78 -14.14 -3.57 -15.90
CA ALA A 78 -15.36 -3.75 -15.12
C ALA A 78 -15.11 -3.51 -13.62
N GLY A 79 -14.02 -4.03 -13.07
CA GLY A 79 -13.63 -3.85 -11.66
C GLY A 79 -13.12 -2.44 -11.32
N ALA A 80 -12.66 -1.69 -12.32
CA ALA A 80 -12.21 -0.30 -12.16
C ALA A 80 -13.36 0.67 -11.83
N LYS A 81 -14.62 0.28 -12.01
CA LYS A 81 -15.76 1.15 -11.76
C LYS A 81 -16.24 1.02 -10.31
N ILE A 82 -15.89 1.99 -9.47
CA ILE A 82 -16.28 2.03 -8.05
C ILE A 82 -17.11 3.29 -7.81
N ASN A 83 -18.31 3.14 -7.24
CA ASN A 83 -19.21 4.25 -6.92
C ASN A 83 -19.50 5.21 -8.11
N GLY A 84 -19.61 4.65 -9.32
CA GLY A 84 -19.87 5.43 -10.54
C GLY A 84 -18.64 6.14 -11.12
N LYS A 85 -17.48 6.06 -10.45
CA LYS A 85 -16.20 6.58 -10.95
C LYS A 85 -15.37 5.45 -11.54
N THR A 86 -14.67 5.75 -12.63
CA THR A 86 -13.73 4.81 -13.27
C THR A 86 -12.33 5.11 -12.77
N TYR A 87 -11.68 4.11 -12.17
CA TYR A 87 -10.31 4.18 -11.68
C TYR A 87 -9.42 3.37 -12.62
N ASP A 88 -8.72 4.07 -13.53
CA ASP A 88 -7.85 3.39 -14.48
C ASP A 88 -6.74 2.61 -13.76
N PRO A 89 -6.50 1.34 -14.15
CA PRO A 89 -5.36 0.59 -13.65
C PRO A 89 -4.06 1.34 -13.92
N LEU A 90 -3.09 1.21 -13.02
CA LEU A 90 -1.76 1.77 -13.24
C LEU A 90 -1.04 0.95 -14.32
N TYR A 91 -0.76 1.57 -15.47
CA TYR A 91 -0.01 0.96 -16.56
C TYR A 91 1.45 1.44 -16.56
N PRO A 92 2.38 0.72 -17.20
CA PRO A 92 3.75 1.21 -17.42
C PRO A 92 3.78 2.60 -18.06
N SER A 93 2.88 2.83 -19.03
CA SER A 93 2.74 4.13 -19.70
C SER A 93 2.34 5.25 -18.75
N SER A 94 1.61 4.97 -17.66
CA SER A 94 1.24 5.95 -16.63
C SER A 94 2.44 6.42 -15.81
N CYS A 95 3.54 5.66 -15.80
CA CYS A 95 4.76 5.99 -15.07
C CYS A 95 5.72 6.86 -15.89
N ASP A 96 5.42 7.12 -17.17
CA ASP A 96 6.27 7.94 -18.03
C ASP A 96 6.32 9.39 -17.55
N TRP A 97 7.53 9.97 -17.58
CA TRP A 97 7.82 11.35 -17.25
C TRP A 97 6.98 12.34 -18.06
N SER A 98 6.63 12.00 -19.31
CA SER A 98 5.77 12.83 -20.17
C SER A 98 4.41 13.15 -19.52
N ASN A 99 3.84 12.24 -18.72
CA ASN A 99 2.56 12.46 -18.00
C ASN A 99 2.67 13.48 -16.87
N PHE A 100 3.90 13.78 -16.43
CA PHE A 100 4.17 14.75 -15.38
C PHE A 100 4.70 16.06 -15.97
N THR A 101 4.60 16.28 -17.29
CA THR A 101 4.94 17.55 -17.94
C THR A 101 3.66 18.30 -18.30
N GLY A 102 3.62 19.62 -18.08
CA GLY A 102 2.49 20.47 -18.47
C GLY A 102 1.93 21.33 -17.34
N ALA A 103 0.61 21.51 -17.34
CA ALA A 103 -0.08 22.34 -16.35
C ALA A 103 -0.35 21.57 -15.05
N GLU A 104 -0.54 22.32 -13.97
CA GLU A 104 -1.01 21.79 -12.69
C GLU A 104 -2.25 20.90 -12.86
N PHE A 105 -2.19 19.66 -12.34
CA PHE A 105 -3.32 18.74 -12.38
C PHE A 105 -4.53 19.32 -11.63
N LYS A 106 -5.69 19.30 -12.30
CA LYS A 106 -6.98 19.64 -11.71
C LYS A 106 -7.88 18.42 -11.82
N ASP A 107 -8.39 17.98 -10.67
CA ASP A 107 -9.33 16.86 -10.62
C ASP A 107 -10.61 17.22 -11.41
N PRO A 108 -10.99 16.44 -12.45
CA PRO A 108 -12.20 16.70 -13.23
C PRO A 108 -13.47 16.63 -12.38
N ASP A 109 -13.47 15.86 -11.30
CA ASP A 109 -14.59 15.76 -10.35
C ASP A 109 -14.56 16.86 -9.27
N GLY A 110 -13.55 17.73 -9.31
CA GLY A 110 -13.32 18.76 -8.31
C GLY A 110 -12.74 18.23 -7.00
N LEU A 111 -12.68 19.11 -6.00
CA LEU A 111 -12.07 18.79 -4.71
C LEU A 111 -12.99 17.90 -3.86
N PRO A 112 -12.44 16.92 -3.10
CA PRO A 112 -13.25 16.09 -2.22
C PRO A 112 -14.04 16.93 -1.20
N LYS A 113 -15.27 16.49 -0.93
CA LYS A 113 -16.16 17.16 0.03
C LYS A 113 -15.57 17.03 1.43
N LEU A 114 -15.39 18.17 2.10
CA LEU A 114 -14.96 18.21 3.49
C LEU A 114 -16.08 17.72 4.43
N ASP A 115 -15.71 16.92 5.42
CA ASP A 115 -16.59 16.50 6.52
C ASP A 115 -17.02 17.71 7.37
N PRO A 116 -18.21 17.71 8.01
CA PRO A 116 -18.63 18.80 8.88
C PRO A 116 -17.59 19.20 9.94
N LYS A 117 -16.86 18.25 10.52
CA LYS A 117 -15.78 18.53 11.49
C LYS A 117 -14.63 19.30 10.87
N GLN A 118 -14.28 19.01 9.62
CA GLN A 118 -13.23 19.71 8.88
C GLN A 118 -13.69 21.12 8.50
N LYS A 119 -14.94 21.28 8.07
CA LYS A 119 -15.52 22.59 7.75
C LYS A 119 -15.56 23.53 8.96
N ALA A 120 -15.98 23.02 10.13
CA ALA A 120 -16.02 23.80 11.36
C ALA A 120 -14.65 24.36 11.78
N ARG A 121 -13.56 23.70 11.38
CA ARG A 121 -12.17 24.13 11.64
C ARG A 121 -11.61 25.07 10.58
N GLY A 122 -12.39 25.42 9.55
CA GLY A 122 -11.93 26.30 8.46
C GLY A 122 -10.92 25.64 7.52
N THR A 123 -10.91 24.30 7.40
CA THR A 123 -9.99 23.57 6.53
C THR A 123 -10.16 23.97 5.07
N LYS A 124 -9.03 24.11 4.36
CA LYS A 124 -8.97 24.39 2.92
C LYS A 124 -8.06 23.37 2.24
N TRP A 125 -8.35 23.07 0.98
CA TRP A 125 -7.46 22.29 0.13
C TRP A 125 -6.26 23.13 -0.29
N GLY A 126 -5.06 22.57 -0.19
CA GLY A 126 -3.83 23.23 -0.59
C GLY A 126 -2.75 22.23 -0.98
N ARG A 127 -1.88 22.62 -1.91
CA ARG A 127 -0.71 21.83 -2.30
C ARG A 127 0.43 22.04 -1.31
N PRO A 128 1.27 21.03 -1.04
CA PRO A 128 2.44 21.19 -0.18
C PRO A 128 3.33 22.39 -0.54
N SER A 129 3.49 22.69 -1.83
CA SER A 129 4.27 23.84 -2.33
C SER A 129 3.72 25.21 -1.91
N GLN A 130 2.45 25.31 -1.52
CA GLN A 130 1.83 26.58 -1.13
C GLN A 130 2.15 27.00 0.30
N PHE A 131 2.59 26.07 1.15
CA PHE A 131 2.85 26.34 2.57
C PHE A 131 4.15 25.72 3.12
N LEU A 132 4.85 24.88 2.34
CA LEU A 132 6.17 24.36 2.67
C LEU A 132 7.23 24.99 1.76
N LYS A 133 8.34 25.46 2.33
CA LYS A 133 9.44 26.09 1.56
C LYS A 133 10.15 25.12 0.61
N ARG A 134 10.30 23.86 1.02
CA ARG A 134 11.01 22.80 0.28
C ARG A 134 10.32 21.46 0.54
N PRO A 135 9.14 21.22 -0.06
CA PRO A 135 8.44 19.95 0.11
C PRO A 135 9.27 18.83 -0.52
N VAL A 136 9.29 17.67 0.14
CA VAL A 136 9.82 16.42 -0.39
C VAL A 136 8.74 15.34 -0.24
N VAL A 137 8.70 14.37 -1.13
CA VAL A 137 7.69 13.30 -1.07
C VAL A 137 7.95 12.41 0.15
N ILE A 138 9.20 11.95 0.31
CA ILE A 138 9.64 11.16 1.45
C ILE A 138 11.00 11.70 1.90
N LYS A 139 11.10 12.09 3.18
CA LYS A 139 12.37 12.55 3.78
C LYS A 139 13.13 11.39 4.42
N ASP A 140 12.41 10.52 5.11
CA ASP A 140 12.95 9.40 5.87
C ASP A 140 11.89 8.30 5.97
N PHE A 141 12.30 7.04 5.93
CA PHE A 141 11.43 5.87 5.96
C PHE A 141 11.16 5.41 7.40
N THR A 142 10.77 6.33 8.27
CA THR A 142 10.48 6.01 9.67
C THR A 142 9.00 6.13 9.96
N TYR A 143 8.47 5.24 10.80
CA TYR A 143 7.06 5.30 11.21
C TYR A 143 6.77 6.51 12.12
N HIS A 144 7.79 7.11 12.73
CA HIS A 144 7.65 8.24 13.66
C HIS A 144 7.01 9.49 13.04
N CYS A 145 7.13 9.66 11.72
CA CYS A 145 6.56 10.81 11.01
C CYS A 145 5.09 10.60 10.61
N ILE A 146 4.57 9.38 10.75
CA ILE A 146 3.19 9.02 10.40
C ILE A 146 2.30 9.30 11.61
N ARG A 147 1.42 10.29 11.50
CA ARG A 147 0.51 10.69 12.58
C ARG A 147 -0.92 10.73 12.09
N GLN A 148 -1.79 9.95 12.74
CA GLN A 148 -3.22 10.03 12.53
C GLN A 148 -3.78 11.18 13.38
N THR A 149 -4.27 12.24 12.75
CA THR A 149 -4.83 13.41 13.47
C THR A 149 -6.32 13.55 13.23
N LEU A 150 -6.73 13.62 11.96
CA LEU A 150 -8.12 13.92 11.55
C LEU A 150 -8.72 12.89 10.59
N VAL A 151 -7.93 11.96 10.08
CA VAL A 151 -8.37 10.90 9.16
C VAL A 151 -8.63 9.62 9.98
N GLY A 152 -9.71 8.90 9.71
CA GLY A 152 -10.24 7.82 10.56
C GLY A 152 -9.64 6.43 10.36
N ASP A 153 -8.81 6.22 9.34
CA ASP A 153 -8.42 4.87 8.91
C ASP A 153 -7.12 4.39 9.57
N CYS A 154 -7.22 3.89 10.81
CA CYS A 154 -6.04 3.40 11.55
C CYS A 154 -5.38 2.18 10.89
N SER A 155 -6.16 1.31 10.24
CA SER A 155 -5.66 0.15 9.50
C SER A 155 -4.77 0.57 8.32
N PHE A 156 -5.15 1.63 7.61
CA PHE A 156 -4.34 2.17 6.53
C PHE A 156 -3.04 2.78 7.07
N VAL A 157 -3.14 3.65 8.08
CA VAL A 157 -1.98 4.29 8.70
C VAL A 157 -0.99 3.28 9.28
N SER A 158 -1.48 2.23 9.94
CA SER A 158 -0.64 1.16 10.50
C SER A 158 0.06 0.34 9.42
N SER A 159 -0.63 -0.01 8.33
CA SER A 159 0.03 -0.69 7.20
C SER A 159 1.15 0.15 6.59
N LEU A 160 0.98 1.47 6.44
CA LEU A 160 2.02 2.37 5.96
C LEU A 160 3.21 2.42 6.94
N ALA A 161 2.94 2.46 8.24
CA ALA A 161 3.98 2.47 9.29
C ALA A 161 4.80 1.18 9.29
N VAL A 162 4.15 0.03 9.15
CA VAL A 162 4.82 -1.28 9.01
C VAL A 162 5.68 -1.31 7.75
N CYS A 163 5.14 -0.86 6.61
CA CYS A 163 5.89 -0.78 5.36
C CYS A 163 7.13 0.12 5.48
N ALA A 164 6.98 1.32 6.07
CA ALA A 164 8.10 2.24 6.28
C ALA A 164 9.18 1.62 7.19
N SER A 165 8.78 1.04 8.32
CA SER A 165 9.69 0.36 9.24
C SER A 165 10.43 -0.81 8.57
N TRP A 166 9.73 -1.57 7.73
CA TRP A 166 10.33 -2.66 6.96
C TRP A 166 11.37 -2.15 5.96
N GLU A 167 11.05 -1.11 5.16
CA GLU A 167 12.01 -0.53 4.22
C GLU A 167 13.26 -0.02 4.93
N HIS A 168 13.08 0.67 6.06
CA HIS A 168 14.19 1.16 6.86
C HIS A 168 15.03 0.02 7.46
N ARG A 169 14.41 -1.06 7.93
CA ARG A 169 15.12 -2.20 8.52
C ARG A 169 15.90 -3.00 7.47
N PHE A 170 15.30 -3.26 6.31
CA PHE A 170 15.87 -4.16 5.31
C PHE A 170 16.57 -3.44 4.15
N GLN A 171 16.45 -2.10 4.08
CA GLN A 171 17.01 -1.27 3.01
C GLN A 171 16.57 -1.75 1.62
N ARG A 172 15.31 -2.17 1.53
CA ARG A 172 14.67 -2.65 0.29
C ARG A 172 13.37 -1.89 0.10
N ALA A 173 13.06 -1.53 -1.14
CA ALA A 173 11.85 -0.81 -1.48
C ALA A 173 10.63 -1.73 -1.50
N LEU A 174 9.56 -1.32 -0.81
CA LEU A 174 8.27 -1.99 -0.74
C LEU A 174 7.16 -1.10 -1.32
N ILE A 175 7.05 0.12 -0.82
CA ILE A 175 6.10 1.17 -1.19
C ILE A 175 6.77 2.33 -1.94
N SER A 176 8.03 2.66 -1.63
CA SER A 176 8.71 3.86 -2.17
C SER A 176 8.77 3.88 -3.69
N ARG A 177 9.14 2.76 -4.30
CA ARG A 177 9.23 2.62 -5.76
C ARG A 177 7.88 2.54 -6.49
N ASN A 178 6.76 2.62 -5.77
CA ASN A 178 5.43 2.74 -6.36
C ASN A 178 4.96 4.18 -6.52
N ILE A 179 5.71 5.16 -6.00
CA ILE A 179 5.30 6.56 -6.02
C ILE A 179 6.06 7.26 -7.15
N PHE A 180 5.32 7.89 -8.05
CA PHE A 180 5.84 8.58 -9.24
C PHE A 180 5.46 10.08 -9.19
N PRO A 181 6.26 10.97 -9.82
CA PRO A 181 7.46 10.69 -10.61
C PRO A 181 8.69 10.30 -9.76
N GLN A 182 9.72 9.73 -10.41
CA GLN A 182 10.93 9.23 -9.75
C GLN A 182 12.21 9.78 -10.38
N ASP A 183 13.21 10.08 -9.56
CA ASP A 183 14.56 10.45 -10.03
C ASP A 183 15.30 9.25 -10.67
N LYS A 184 16.55 9.49 -11.13
CA LYS A 184 17.41 8.46 -11.73
C LYS A 184 17.72 7.28 -10.79
N ASN A 185 17.54 7.46 -9.49
CA ASN A 185 17.79 6.46 -8.46
C ASN A 185 16.50 5.74 -8.02
N HIS A 186 15.37 5.97 -8.71
CA HIS A 186 14.04 5.47 -8.36
C HIS A 186 13.48 6.01 -7.03
N ASN A 187 13.94 7.19 -6.59
CA ASN A 187 13.38 7.86 -5.44
C ASN A 187 12.19 8.74 -5.87
N PRO A 188 11.07 8.71 -5.14
CA PRO A 188 9.94 9.58 -5.40
C PRO A 188 10.31 11.06 -5.31
N VAL A 189 9.93 11.84 -6.32
CA VAL A 189 10.14 13.28 -6.37
C VAL A 189 8.82 14.02 -6.52
N ILE A 190 8.81 15.29 -6.10
CA ILE A 190 7.64 16.16 -6.27
C ILE A 190 7.41 16.35 -7.78
N SER A 191 6.15 16.26 -8.20
CA SER A 191 5.73 16.59 -9.56
C SER A 191 6.26 17.98 -9.95
N PRO A 192 6.90 18.15 -11.11
CA PRO A 192 7.47 19.44 -11.52
C PRO A 192 6.41 20.51 -11.81
N ASN A 193 5.16 20.11 -12.03
CA ASN A 193 4.00 20.99 -12.18
C ASN A 193 2.95 20.69 -11.11
#